data_AF-Q2B674-F1
#
_entry.id   AF-Q2B674-F1
#
_cell.length_a   1.000
_cell.length_b   1.000
_cell.length_c   1.000
_cell.angle_alpha   90.00
_cell.angle_beta   90.00
_cell.angle_gamma   90.00
#
_symmetry.space_group_name_H-M   'P 1'
#
loop_
_entity.id
_entity.type
_entity.pdbx_description
1 polymer ?
#
loop_
_entity_poly.entity_id
_entity_poly.type
_entity_poly.pdbx_seq_one_letter_code
_entity_poly.pdbx_strand_id
1 'polypeptide(L)'
;MEIVSLISLWFIPVLIGFILLYGTYKKVPTYESFVDGGKEGIKIAVSIIPFLVGMLVAITVFRASGALEFMMGFIRPAMEAVGVPPEIAPLAIIRPISGTAALGMTSDLIAAHGPDSFIGRLASTLQGSTDTTFYVLTVYFGAVGIKKMGDALKVGLLADLVGFIAAIAVVMLVFG
;
A
#
# COMPACT_ATOMS: atom_id res chain seq x y z
N MET A 1 -20.07 7.88 13.84
CA MET A 1 -18.63 8.16 13.61
C MET A 1 -17.87 8.45 14.90
N GLU A 2 -18.44 9.11 15.91
CA GLU A 2 -17.74 9.43 17.18
C GLU A 2 -17.16 8.21 17.92
N ILE A 3 -17.90 7.09 17.98
CA ILE A 3 -17.40 5.85 18.63
C ILE A 3 -16.13 5.33 17.94
N VAL A 4 -16.08 5.35 16.61
CA VAL A 4 -14.92 4.89 15.83
C VAL A 4 -13.72 5.81 16.05
N SER A 5 -13.95 7.11 16.10
CA SER A 5 -12.91 8.09 16.41
C SER A 5 -12.37 7.90 17.82
N LEU A 6 -13.24 7.63 18.80
CA LEU A 6 -12.86 7.40 20.19
C LEU A 6 -12.03 6.12 20.35
N ILE A 7 -12.44 5.03 19.69
CA ILE A 7 -11.65 3.78 19.65
C ILE A 7 -10.27 4.02 19.03
N SER A 8 -10.21 4.72 17.88
CA SER A 8 -8.95 5.03 17.19
C SER A 8 -8.00 5.85 18.06
N LEU A 9 -8.52 6.82 18.82
CA LEU A 9 -7.74 7.67 19.71
C LEU A 9 -7.13 6.87 20.87
N TRP A 10 -7.90 5.95 21.46
CA TRP A 10 -7.46 5.15 22.62
C TRP A 10 -6.61 3.94 22.25
N PHE A 11 -6.63 3.52 20.99
CA PHE A 11 -5.94 2.31 20.54
C PHE A 11 -4.43 2.34 20.83
N ILE A 12 -3.73 3.41 20.45
CA ILE A 12 -2.27 3.51 20.65
C ILE A 12 -1.90 3.52 22.14
N PRO A 13 -2.50 4.37 23.00
CA PRO A 13 -2.23 4.34 24.44
C PRO A 13 -2.50 2.97 25.09
N VAL A 14 -3.63 2.33 24.75
CA VAL A 14 -4.00 1.02 25.30
C VAL A 14 -3.01 -0.05 24.85
N LEU A 15 -2.59 -0.04 23.59
CA LEU A 15 -1.59 -0.96 23.05
C LEU A 15 -0.25 -0.82 23.78
N ILE A 16 0.24 0.42 23.94
CA ILE A 16 1.49 0.69 24.65
C ILE A 16 1.38 0.23 26.11
N GLY A 17 0.28 0.60 26.80
CA GLY A 17 0.04 0.18 28.18
C GLY A 17 -0.01 -1.33 28.33
N PHE A 18 -0.68 -2.03 27.42
CA PHE A 18 -0.74 -3.49 27.39
C PHE A 18 0.66 -4.12 27.23
N ILE A 19 1.48 -3.63 26.29
CA ILE A 19 2.84 -4.15 26.07
C ILE A 19 3.70 -3.98 27.34
N LEU A 20 3.66 -2.80 27.98
CA LEU A 20 4.43 -2.54 29.20
C LEU A 20 3.97 -3.40 30.38
N LEU A 21 2.65 -3.52 30.59
CA LEU A 21 2.08 -4.35 31.65
C LEU A 21 2.40 -5.83 31.43
N TYR A 22 2.26 -6.33 30.19
CA TYR A 22 2.56 -7.70 29.84
C TYR A 22 4.06 -8.01 29.96
N GLY A 23 4.92 -7.10 29.50
CA GLY A 23 6.37 -7.21 29.66
C GLY A 23 6.79 -7.26 31.13
N THR A 24 6.19 -6.40 31.96
CA THR A 24 6.41 -6.41 33.42
C THR A 24 5.94 -7.72 34.06
N TYR A 25 4.74 -8.20 33.72
CA TYR A 25 4.20 -9.48 34.20
C TYR A 25 5.09 -10.67 33.83
N LYS A 26 5.64 -10.68 32.61
CA LYS A 26 6.58 -11.70 32.13
C LYS A 26 8.02 -11.48 32.59
N LYS A 27 8.29 -10.44 33.39
CA LYS A 27 9.63 -10.05 33.87
C LYS A 27 10.64 -9.85 32.73
N VAL A 28 10.16 -9.31 31.61
CA VAL A 28 10.98 -8.98 30.45
C VAL A 28 11.55 -7.57 30.64
N PRO A 29 12.87 -7.36 30.45
CA PRO A 29 13.49 -6.04 30.46
C PRO A 29 13.00 -5.23 29.25
N THR A 30 11.86 -4.55 29.42
CA THR A 30 11.06 -4.02 28.31
C THR A 30 11.75 -2.81 27.65
N TYR A 31 12.47 -2.01 28.44
CA TYR A 31 13.24 -0.87 27.92
C TYR A 31 14.44 -1.34 27.08
N GLU A 32 15.20 -2.31 27.58
CA GLU A 32 16.36 -2.89 26.90
C GLU A 32 15.93 -3.56 25.60
N SER A 33 14.85 -4.35 25.64
CA SER A 33 14.27 -4.99 24.45
C SER A 33 13.82 -3.95 23.41
N PHE A 34 13.23 -2.83 23.85
CA PHE A 34 12.86 -1.72 22.97
C PHE A 34 14.09 -1.06 22.33
N VAL A 35 15.14 -0.81 23.11
CA VAL A 35 16.38 -0.20 22.62
C VAL A 35 17.07 -1.11 21.60
N ASP A 36 17.13 -2.42 21.87
CA ASP A 36 17.72 -3.38 20.94
C ASP A 36 16.91 -3.49 19.64
N GLY A 37 15.57 -3.50 19.73
CA GLY A 37 14.70 -3.39 18.56
C GLY A 37 14.95 -2.10 17.75
N GLY A 38 15.15 -0.97 18.42
CA GLY A 38 15.49 0.30 17.77
C GLY A 38 16.83 0.26 17.03
N LYS A 39 17.87 -0.33 17.63
CA LYS A 39 19.19 -0.53 16.99
C LYS A 39 19.10 -1.43 15.76
N GLU A 40 18.38 -2.54 15.87
CA GLU A 40 18.15 -3.45 14.74
C GLU A 40 17.38 -2.75 13.61
N GLY A 41 16.36 -1.96 13.96
CA GLY A 41 15.60 -1.14 13.02
C GLY A 41 16.48 -0.20 12.19
N ILE A 42 17.48 0.46 12.81
CA ILE A 42 18.43 1.32 12.08
C ILE A 42 19.23 0.51 11.06
N LYS A 43 19.72 -0.68 11.44
CA LYS A 43 20.48 -1.56 10.54
C LYS A 43 19.63 -1.99 9.34
N ILE A 44 18.39 -2.38 9.59
CA ILE A 44 17.44 -2.76 8.54
C ILE A 44 17.15 -1.56 7.62
N ALA A 45 16.87 -0.38 8.19
CA ALA A 45 16.59 0.82 7.41
C ALA A 45 17.74 1.13 6.43
N VAL A 46 19.00 1.13 6.90
CA VAL A 46 20.17 1.37 6.04
C VAL A 46 20.31 0.30 4.95
N SER A 47 20.04 -0.97 5.28
CA SER A 47 20.11 -2.07 4.29
C SER A 47 19.07 -1.97 3.17
N ILE A 48 17.93 -1.34 3.45
CA ILE A 48 16.80 -1.20 2.53
C ILE A 48 16.98 -0.01 1.57
N ILE A 49 17.71 1.04 1.97
CA ILE A 49 17.90 2.28 1.18
C ILE A 49 18.28 2.00 -0.28
N PRO A 50 19.27 1.15 -0.62
CA PRO A 50 19.65 0.93 -2.01
C PRO A 50 18.51 0.36 -2.87
N PHE A 51 17.71 -0.54 -2.32
CA PHE A 51 16.56 -1.12 -3.00
C PHE A 51 15.47 -0.07 -3.25
N LEU A 52 15.19 0.78 -2.25
CA LEU A 52 14.25 1.89 -2.40
C LEU A 52 14.70 2.89 -3.47
N VAL A 53 15.97 3.28 -3.46
CA VAL A 53 16.52 4.21 -4.45
C VAL A 53 16.41 3.62 -5.86
N GLY A 54 16.81 2.36 -6.06
CA GLY A 54 16.72 1.70 -7.37
C GLY A 54 15.27 1.63 -7.88
N MET A 55 14.33 1.27 -7.00
CA MET A 55 12.91 1.24 -7.32
C MET A 55 12.36 2.64 -7.66
N LEU A 56 12.62 3.66 -6.82
CA LEU A 56 12.13 5.03 -7.06
C LEU A 56 12.68 5.62 -8.37
N VAL A 57 13.95 5.36 -8.70
CA VAL A 57 14.55 5.75 -9.98
C VAL A 57 13.84 5.07 -11.14
N ALA A 58 13.63 3.75 -11.08
CA ALA A 58 12.94 3.00 -12.13
C ALA A 58 11.51 3.53 -12.37
N ILE A 59 10.77 3.85 -11.31
CA ILE A 59 9.42 4.43 -11.39
C ILE A 59 9.46 5.81 -12.03
N THR A 60 10.42 6.65 -11.63
CA THR A 60 10.56 8.00 -12.16
C THR A 60 10.86 7.96 -13.65
N VAL A 61 11.77 7.08 -14.09
CA VAL A 61 12.06 6.86 -15.51
C VAL A 61 10.82 6.34 -16.25
N PHE A 62 10.12 5.36 -15.68
CA PHE A 62 8.91 4.80 -16.28
C PHE A 62 7.82 5.86 -16.51
N ARG A 63 7.57 6.73 -15.51
CA ARG A 63 6.64 7.87 -15.66
C ARG A 63 7.15 8.93 -16.63
N ALA A 64 8.40 9.37 -16.50
CA ALA A 64 8.96 10.42 -17.34
C ALA A 64 9.09 10.01 -18.82
N SER A 65 9.20 8.70 -19.09
CA SER A 65 9.26 8.16 -20.45
C SER A 65 7.92 8.19 -21.21
N GLY A 66 6.79 8.44 -20.53
CA GLY A 66 5.46 8.35 -21.13
C GLY A 66 4.93 6.91 -21.26
N ALA A 67 5.67 5.90 -20.77
CA ALA A 67 5.25 4.51 -20.84
C ALA A 67 3.96 4.24 -20.04
N LEU A 68 3.81 4.91 -18.89
CA LEU A 68 2.58 4.83 -18.09
C LEU A 68 1.39 5.38 -18.88
N GLU A 69 1.51 6.55 -19.49
CA GLU A 69 0.49 7.20 -20.32
C GLU A 69 0.12 6.33 -21.53
N PHE A 70 1.12 5.70 -22.16
CA PHE A 70 0.89 4.75 -23.24
C PHE A 70 0.08 3.53 -22.79
N MET A 71 0.44 2.90 -21.67
CA MET A 71 -0.32 1.78 -21.10
C MET A 71 -1.74 2.18 -20.72
N MET A 72 -1.88 3.35 -20.12
CA MET A 72 -3.17 3.95 -19.77
C MET A 72 -4.08 4.12 -20.99
N GLY A 73 -3.53 4.43 -22.16
CA GLY A 73 -4.29 4.52 -23.41
C GLY A 73 -5.01 3.22 -23.80
N PHE A 74 -4.48 2.06 -23.43
CA PHE A 74 -5.13 0.76 -23.67
C PHE A 74 -6.13 0.37 -22.57
N ILE A 75 -5.87 0.79 -21.33
CA ILE A 75 -6.69 0.42 -20.17
C ILE A 75 -7.95 1.27 -20.07
N ARG A 76 -7.88 2.57 -20.41
CA ARG A 76 -9.02 3.49 -20.31
C ARG A 76 -10.26 3.01 -21.06
N PRO A 77 -10.20 2.59 -22.35
CA PRO A 77 -11.39 2.12 -23.06
C PRO A 77 -12.02 0.88 -22.43
N ALA A 78 -11.19 -0.02 -21.88
CA ALA A 78 -11.68 -1.21 -21.19
C ALA A 78 -12.38 -0.86 -19.86
N MET A 79 -11.86 0.12 -19.13
CA MET A 79 -12.49 0.58 -17.88
C MET A 79 -13.80 1.32 -18.13
N GLU A 80 -13.84 2.18 -19.15
CA GLU A 80 -15.06 2.87 -19.57
C GLU A 80 -16.14 1.87 -20.03
N ALA A 81 -15.77 0.80 -20.73
CA ALA A 81 -16.70 -0.24 -21.17
C ALA A 81 -17.36 -1.00 -20.00
N VAL A 82 -16.69 -1.07 -18.85
CA VAL A 82 -17.20 -1.73 -17.62
C VAL A 82 -17.82 -0.70 -16.65
N GLY A 83 -17.91 0.57 -17.04
CA GLY A 83 -18.51 1.63 -16.23
C GLY A 83 -17.63 2.11 -15.07
N VAL A 84 -16.32 1.85 -15.13
CA VAL A 84 -15.37 2.32 -14.12
C VAL A 84 -14.76 3.65 -14.57
N PRO A 85 -14.75 4.70 -13.71
CA PRO A 85 -14.13 5.97 -14.05
C PRO A 85 -12.64 5.81 -14.40
N PRO A 86 -12.19 6.32 -15.55
CA PRO A 86 -10.80 6.18 -16.00
C PRO A 86 -9.77 6.89 -15.10
N GLU A 87 -10.21 7.79 -14.23
CA GLU A 87 -9.39 8.48 -13.21
C GLU A 87 -8.82 7.51 -12.17
N ILE A 88 -9.42 6.33 -11.99
CA ILE A 88 -8.95 5.28 -11.08
C ILE A 88 -7.84 4.43 -11.69
N ALA A 89 -7.75 4.37 -13.02
CA ALA A 89 -6.81 3.50 -13.71
C ALA A 89 -5.33 3.73 -13.33
N PRO A 90 -4.82 4.97 -13.14
CA PRO A 90 -3.44 5.18 -12.72
C PRO A 90 -3.16 4.63 -11.32
N LEU A 91 -4.16 4.66 -10.42
CA LEU A 91 -4.05 4.13 -9.07
C LEU A 91 -3.84 2.61 -9.10
N ALA A 92 -4.54 1.90 -9.99
CA ALA A 92 -4.39 0.46 -10.19
C ALA A 92 -2.96 0.05 -10.59
N ILE A 93 -2.28 0.89 -11.36
CA ILE A 93 -0.91 0.62 -11.82
C ILE A 93 0.13 1.03 -10.76
N ILE A 94 -0.08 2.16 -10.10
CA ILE A 94 0.87 2.68 -9.11
C ILE A 94 0.82 1.87 -7.81
N ARG A 95 -0.32 1.28 -7.47
CA ARG A 95 -0.51 0.58 -6.20
C ARG A 95 0.41 -0.63 -6.00
N PRO A 96 0.56 -1.57 -6.96
CA PRO A 96 1.56 -2.64 -6.87
C PRO A 96 3.01 -2.16 -6.76
N ILE A 97 3.27 -0.91 -7.16
CA ILE A 97 4.60 -0.33 -7.23
C ILE A 97 4.97 0.37 -5.91
N SER A 98 4.09 1.24 -5.41
CA SER A 98 4.37 2.06 -4.22
C SER A 98 3.10 2.45 -3.49
N GLY A 99 3.03 2.06 -2.21
CA GLY A 99 1.87 2.31 -1.36
C GLY A 99 1.74 3.76 -0.95
N THR A 100 2.86 4.47 -0.83
CA THR A 100 2.87 5.91 -0.48
C THR A 100 2.52 6.78 -1.69
N ALA A 101 2.99 6.42 -2.89
CA ALA A 101 2.58 7.10 -4.11
C ALA A 101 1.08 6.89 -4.40
N ALA A 102 0.59 5.66 -4.21
CA ALA A 102 -0.83 5.34 -4.31
C ALA A 102 -1.67 6.06 -3.25
N LEU A 103 -1.16 6.20 -2.02
CA LEU A 103 -1.84 6.97 -0.96
C LEU A 103 -1.95 8.46 -1.33
N GLY A 104 -0.88 9.05 -1.87
CA GLY A 104 -0.92 10.44 -2.36
C GLY A 104 -1.98 10.63 -3.44
N MET A 105 -2.00 9.75 -4.44
CA MET A 105 -3.01 9.77 -5.49
C MET A 105 -4.44 9.55 -4.96
N THR A 106 -4.61 8.65 -3.99
CA THR A 106 -5.90 8.42 -3.31
C THR A 106 -6.36 9.69 -2.60
N SER A 107 -5.45 10.38 -1.91
CA SER A 107 -5.74 11.66 -1.25
C SER A 107 -6.15 12.72 -2.26
N ASP A 108 -5.48 12.82 -3.40
CA ASP A 108 -5.80 13.78 -4.47
C ASP A 108 -7.19 13.50 -5.07
N LEU A 109 -7.52 12.23 -5.32
CA LEU A 109 -8.83 11.80 -5.82
C LEU A 109 -9.95 12.11 -4.81
N ILE A 110 -9.72 11.85 -3.52
CA ILE A 110 -10.66 12.19 -2.44
C ILE A 110 -10.84 13.70 -2.33
N ALA A 111 -9.76 14.48 -2.45
CA ALA A 111 -9.84 15.94 -2.42
C ALA A 111 -10.62 16.50 -3.62
N ALA A 112 -10.46 15.91 -4.80
CA ALA A 112 -11.12 16.35 -6.03
C ALA A 112 -12.60 15.95 -6.11
N HIS A 113 -12.95 14.72 -5.70
CA HIS A 113 -14.29 14.16 -5.88
C HIS A 113 -15.11 14.05 -4.57
N GLY A 114 -14.46 14.22 -3.43
CA GLY A 114 -15.05 13.99 -2.10
C GLY A 114 -14.95 12.52 -1.67
N PRO A 115 -14.83 12.26 -0.35
CA PRO A 115 -14.62 10.91 0.19
C PRO A 115 -15.81 9.98 -0.03
N ASP A 116 -17.03 10.52 -0.09
CA ASP A 116 -18.27 9.76 -0.29
C ASP A 116 -18.63 9.53 -1.77
N SER A 117 -17.87 10.12 -2.69
CA SER A 117 -18.07 9.85 -4.12
C SER A 117 -17.70 8.41 -4.47
N PHE A 118 -18.24 7.92 -5.59
CA PHE A 118 -17.86 6.60 -6.12
C PHE A 118 -16.34 6.49 -6.31
N ILE A 119 -15.70 7.53 -6.87
CA ILE A 119 -14.25 7.58 -7.07
C ILE A 119 -13.52 7.58 -5.72
N GLY A 120 -13.95 8.37 -4.74
CA GLY A 120 -13.36 8.41 -3.40
C GLY A 120 -13.44 7.07 -2.67
N ARG A 121 -14.60 6.40 -2.72
CA ARG A 121 -14.82 5.07 -2.14
C ARG A 121 -14.01 4.00 -2.84
N LEU A 122 -13.97 4.02 -4.17
CA LEU A 122 -13.18 3.07 -4.97
C LEU A 122 -11.68 3.24 -4.73
N ALA A 123 -11.17 4.48 -4.75
CA ALA A 123 -9.78 4.78 -4.46
C ALA A 123 -9.38 4.32 -3.05
N SER A 124 -10.23 4.60 -2.04
CA SER A 124 -10.03 4.16 -0.67
C SER A 124 -10.00 2.63 -0.54
N THR A 125 -10.92 1.95 -1.22
CA THR A 125 -11.01 0.48 -1.21
C THR A 125 -9.79 -0.14 -1.87
N LEU A 126 -9.35 0.39 -3.00
CA LEU A 126 -8.14 -0.06 -3.71
C LEU A 126 -6.88 0.11 -2.87
N GLN A 127 -6.74 1.27 -2.21
CA GLN A 127 -5.62 1.56 -1.33
C GLN A 127 -5.53 0.57 -0.16
N GLY A 128 -6.68 0.03 0.30
CA GLY A 128 -6.74 -0.94 1.39
C GLY A 128 -6.73 -2.43 0.99
N SER A 129 -7.03 -2.77 -0.26
CA SER A 129 -7.34 -4.17 -0.66
C SER A 129 -6.23 -4.88 -1.45
N THR A 130 -5.16 -4.20 -1.78
CA THR A 130 -4.06 -4.72 -2.61
C THR A 130 -2.72 -4.44 -1.96
N ASP A 131 -1.68 -5.16 -2.37
CA ASP A 131 -0.34 -5.00 -1.83
C ASP A 131 0.54 -4.15 -2.76
N THR A 132 1.75 -3.87 -2.29
CA THR A 132 2.80 -3.23 -3.07
C THR A 132 3.75 -4.29 -3.61
N THR A 133 3.28 -5.16 -4.50
CA THR A 133 4.02 -6.35 -5.00
C THR A 133 5.49 -6.06 -5.33
N PHE A 134 5.80 -5.02 -6.12
CA PHE A 134 7.18 -4.71 -6.47
C PHE A 134 8.01 -4.21 -5.28
N TYR A 135 7.39 -3.45 -4.37
CA TYR A 135 8.04 -3.02 -3.14
C TYR A 135 8.37 -4.22 -2.25
N VAL A 136 7.42 -5.11 -2.02
CA VAL A 136 7.62 -6.34 -1.22
C VAL A 136 8.77 -7.18 -1.80
N LEU A 137 8.77 -7.37 -3.12
CA LEU A 137 9.80 -8.16 -3.80
C LEU A 137 11.17 -7.51 -3.84
N THR A 138 11.26 -6.17 -3.88
CA THR A 138 12.56 -5.50 -3.93
C THR A 138 13.11 -5.25 -2.54
N VAL A 139 12.26 -4.85 -1.60
CA VAL A 139 12.65 -4.41 -0.26
C VAL A 139 12.67 -5.58 0.71
N TYR A 140 11.59 -6.36 0.82
CA TYR A 140 11.51 -7.40 1.84
C TYR A 140 12.40 -8.59 1.46
N PHE A 141 12.32 -9.05 0.21
CA PHE A 141 13.18 -10.12 -0.29
C PHE A 141 14.64 -9.67 -0.36
N GLY A 142 14.88 -8.40 -0.73
CA GLY A 142 16.22 -7.80 -0.74
C GLY A 142 16.86 -7.78 0.65
N ALA A 143 16.11 -7.39 1.69
CA ALA A 143 16.59 -7.31 3.07
C ALA A 143 17.04 -8.67 3.64
N VAL A 144 16.43 -9.78 3.18
CA VAL A 144 16.81 -11.15 3.58
C VAL A 144 17.68 -11.87 2.54
N GLY A 145 18.14 -11.17 1.50
CA GLY A 145 19.11 -11.70 0.52
C GLY A 145 18.53 -12.65 -0.54
N ILE A 146 17.21 -12.66 -0.75
CA ILE A 146 16.56 -13.47 -1.80
C ILE A 146 16.82 -12.83 -3.16
N LYS A 147 17.55 -13.54 -4.03
CA LYS A 147 17.88 -13.09 -5.40
C LYS A 147 16.96 -13.64 -6.48
N LYS A 148 16.27 -14.76 -6.21
CA LYS A 148 15.37 -15.43 -7.16
C LYS A 148 13.95 -15.31 -6.65
N MET A 149 13.16 -14.44 -7.29
CA MET A 149 11.78 -14.15 -6.87
C MET A 149 10.79 -15.27 -7.25
N GLY A 150 11.13 -16.14 -8.21
CA GLY A 150 10.32 -17.30 -8.59
C GLY A 150 8.91 -16.89 -9.00
N ASP A 151 7.90 -17.58 -8.43
CA ASP A 151 6.49 -17.31 -8.72
C ASP A 151 5.89 -16.17 -7.88
N ALA A 152 6.62 -15.60 -6.92
CA ALA A 152 6.11 -14.54 -6.05
C ALA A 152 5.68 -13.30 -6.84
N LEU A 153 6.40 -12.94 -7.91
CA LEU A 153 5.99 -11.85 -8.80
C LEU A 153 4.67 -12.14 -9.52
N LYS A 154 4.51 -13.35 -10.04
CA LYS A 154 3.31 -13.72 -10.79
C LYS A 154 2.09 -13.77 -9.86
N VAL A 155 2.24 -14.43 -8.71
CA VAL A 155 1.18 -14.56 -7.71
C VAL A 155 0.82 -13.20 -7.12
N GLY A 156 1.81 -12.36 -6.81
CA GLY A 156 1.56 -11.00 -6.30
C GLY A 156 0.79 -10.13 -7.30
N LEU A 157 1.22 -10.08 -8.56
CA LEU A 157 0.51 -9.31 -9.58
C LEU A 157 -0.89 -9.86 -9.88
N LEU A 158 -1.07 -11.19 -9.83
CA LEU A 158 -2.40 -11.81 -9.94
C LEU A 158 -3.29 -11.46 -8.74
N ALA A 159 -2.74 -11.46 -7.53
CA ALA A 159 -3.47 -11.08 -6.33
C ALA A 159 -3.88 -9.60 -6.38
N ASP A 160 -2.99 -8.71 -6.83
CA ASP A 160 -3.30 -7.30 -7.02
C ASP A 160 -4.39 -7.09 -8.09
N LEU A 161 -4.32 -7.82 -9.20
CA LEU A 161 -5.35 -7.78 -10.25
C LEU A 161 -6.71 -8.26 -9.73
N VAL A 162 -6.75 -9.38 -9.01
CA VAL A 162 -7.98 -9.90 -8.41
C VAL A 162 -8.51 -8.93 -7.36
N GLY A 163 -7.65 -8.35 -6.53
CA GLY A 163 -8.01 -7.34 -5.54
C GLY A 163 -8.60 -6.08 -6.20
N PHE A 164 -8.03 -5.65 -7.33
CA PHE A 164 -8.56 -4.54 -8.12
C PHE A 164 -9.97 -4.83 -8.66
N ILE A 165 -10.16 -6.01 -9.27
CA ILE A 165 -11.47 -6.44 -9.80
C ILE A 165 -12.49 -6.57 -8.67
N ALA A 166 -12.11 -7.18 -7.55
CA ALA A 166 -12.97 -7.35 -6.39
C ALA A 166 -13.37 -6.01 -5.77
N ALA A 167 -12.44 -5.05 -5.66
CA ALA A 167 -12.74 -3.71 -5.17
C ALA A 167 -13.76 -3.00 -6.07
N ILE A 168 -13.60 -3.07 -7.39
CA ILE A 168 -14.57 -2.53 -8.35
C ILE A 168 -15.94 -3.18 -8.16
N ALA A 169 -15.99 -4.51 -8.14
CA ALA A 169 -17.24 -5.26 -8.03
C ALA A 169 -17.97 -4.94 -6.71
N VAL A 170 -17.27 -4.95 -5.58
CA VAL A 170 -17.86 -4.66 -4.27
C VAL A 170 -18.34 -3.22 -4.21
N VAL A 171 -17.56 -2.24 -4.69
CA VAL A 171 -17.95 -0.83 -4.63
C VAL A 171 -19.15 -0.57 -5.55
N MET A 172 -19.21 -1.17 -6.74
CA MET A 172 -20.40 -1.12 -7.59
C MET A 172 -21.63 -1.76 -6.94
N LEU A 173 -21.48 -2.92 -6.30
CA LEU A 173 -22.61 -3.63 -5.69
C LEU A 173 -23.17 -2.91 -4.45
N VAL A 174 -22.31 -2.30 -3.64
CA VAL A 174 -22.69 -1.70 -2.35
C VAL A 174 -23.05 -0.22 -2.49
N PHE A 175 -22.41 0.50 -3.41
CA PHE A 175 -22.51 1.97 -3.52
C PHE A 175 -22.94 2.46 -4.90
N GLY A 176 -23.24 1.55 -5.83
CA GLY A 176 -23.79 1.86 -7.15
C GLY A 176 -25.18 2.47 -7.09
#